data_AF-A0A2N9J7G7-F1
#
_entry.id   AF-A0A2N9J7G7-F1
#
_cell.length_a   1.000
_cell.length_b   1.000
_cell.length_c   1.000
_cell.angle_alpha   90.00
_cell.angle_beta   90.00
_cell.angle_gamma   90.00
#
_symmetry.space_group_name_H-M   'P 1'
#
loop_
_entity.id
_entity.type
_entity.pdbx_description
1 polymer ?
#
loop_
_entity_poly.entity_id
_entity_poly.type
_entity_poly.pdbx_seq_one_letter_code
_entity_poly.pdbx_strand_id
1 'polypeptide(L)'
;MFVTTADAVLEPPIITVNTVLSLLAVDYPTHKLACYVSDDGCSPLTYYSLVEASKFAKLWVPFCKKYNIHVRAPFRYFSNNPLTFGGSSMEFQQEWNRMKDEYELLRRKIEDAVQNSLPCDLTGDFAEFLNAERKNHPTIIKVIWENKAGLPDGFPHLVYISREKQPKHPHHYKAGAMNVLYMVHGIAGIQGPFYGGTGCFHRRKVIYSLSPDNVDSVNEKFAEDILSKFGSSKELMKSAAHALKGKIDPPANLWNSIQAAYQVAGSAYEYGTSWGTKVSSQ
;
A
#
# COMPACT_ATOMS: atom_id res chain seq x y z
N MET A 1 2.03 5.08 -0.96
CA MET A 1 3.01 4.02 -0.68
C MET A 1 2.34 2.70 -1.00
N PHE A 2 3.00 1.82 -1.74
CA PHE A 2 2.43 0.54 -2.17
C PHE A 2 3.26 -0.60 -1.61
N VAL A 3 2.59 -1.57 -1.01
CA VAL A 3 3.17 -2.82 -0.52
C VAL A 3 2.41 -3.97 -1.16
N THR A 4 3.12 -4.93 -1.75
CA THR A 4 2.49 -6.10 -2.38
C THR A 4 2.89 -7.36 -1.62
N THR A 5 1.93 -8.25 -1.37
CA THR A 5 2.16 -9.57 -0.77
C THR A 5 1.48 -10.63 -1.62
N ALA A 6 2.14 -11.78 -1.81
CA ALA A 6 1.70 -12.80 -2.76
C ALA A 6 0.96 -13.97 -2.10
N ASP A 7 1.38 -14.35 -0.90
CA ASP A 7 0.89 -15.53 -0.19
C ASP A 7 1.33 -15.46 1.28
N ALA A 8 0.39 -15.51 2.22
CA ALA A 8 0.68 -15.44 3.66
C ALA A 8 1.43 -16.67 4.22
N VAL A 9 1.40 -17.81 3.50
CA VAL A 9 2.12 -19.03 3.87
C VAL A 9 3.58 -18.92 3.48
N LEU A 10 3.86 -18.41 2.27
CA LEU A 10 5.23 -18.24 1.76
C LEU A 10 5.91 -16.97 2.30
N GLU A 11 5.12 -15.91 2.52
CA GLU A 11 5.55 -14.61 3.02
C GLU A 11 4.84 -14.38 4.37
N PRO A 12 5.46 -14.77 5.52
CA PRO A 12 4.83 -14.63 6.82
C PRO A 12 4.29 -13.20 7.07
N PRO A 13 3.04 -13.04 7.52
CA PRO A 13 2.40 -11.72 7.63
C PRO A 13 3.19 -10.70 8.46
N ILE A 14 3.96 -11.17 9.45
CA ILE A 14 4.81 -10.33 10.28
C ILE A 14 5.88 -9.55 9.48
N ILE A 15 6.36 -10.09 8.36
CA ILE A 15 7.33 -9.39 7.49
C ILE A 15 6.65 -8.21 6.79
N THR A 16 5.46 -8.45 6.24
CA THR A 16 4.61 -7.41 5.63
C THR A 16 4.24 -6.34 6.66
N VAL A 17 3.83 -6.75 7.86
CA VAL A 17 3.50 -5.83 8.96
C VAL A 17 4.68 -4.95 9.35
N ASN A 18 5.88 -5.49 9.49
CA ASN A 18 7.07 -4.69 9.81
C ASN A 18 7.38 -3.65 8.72
N THR A 19 7.20 -4.02 7.45
CA THR A 19 7.35 -3.09 6.32
C THR A 19 6.30 -1.98 6.37
N VAL A 20 5.03 -2.34 6.62
CA VAL A 20 3.93 -1.38 6.75
C VAL A 20 4.16 -0.43 7.92
N LEU A 21 4.53 -0.93 9.11
CA LEU A 21 4.80 -0.10 10.29
C LEU A 21 5.95 0.88 10.05
N SER A 22 7.00 0.45 9.34
CA SER A 22 8.09 1.33 8.92
C SER A 22 7.59 2.47 8.02
N LEU A 23 6.75 2.16 7.04
CA LEU A 23 6.17 3.13 6.11
C LEU A 23 5.19 4.10 6.80
N LEU A 24 4.41 3.62 7.76
CA LEU A 24 3.46 4.46 8.51
C LEU A 24 4.18 5.45 9.45
N ALA A 25 5.41 5.16 9.84
CA ALA A 25 6.23 6.00 10.72
C ALA A 25 7.23 6.89 9.96
N VAL A 26 7.09 7.04 8.64
CA VAL A 26 7.91 7.96 7.84
C VAL A 26 7.68 9.40 8.30
N ASP A 27 8.76 10.19 8.35
CA ASP A 27 8.71 11.60 8.68
C ASP A 27 8.20 12.43 7.50
N TYR A 28 6.87 12.44 7.33
CA TYR A 28 6.18 13.21 6.30
C TYR A 28 4.76 13.56 6.79
N PRO A 29 4.16 14.67 6.32
CA PRO A 29 2.80 15.01 6.69
C PRO A 29 1.81 13.86 6.42
N THR A 30 1.21 13.35 7.49
CA THR A 30 0.44 12.10 7.46
C THR A 30 -0.83 12.20 6.64
N HIS A 31 -1.42 13.40 6.54
CA HIS A 31 -2.57 13.70 5.67
C HIS A 31 -2.22 13.73 4.17
N LYS A 32 -0.93 13.69 3.80
CA LYS A 32 -0.47 13.63 2.40
C LYS A 32 -0.08 12.22 1.95
N LEU A 33 -0.12 11.25 2.87
CA LEU A 33 0.27 9.87 2.59
C LEU A 33 -0.89 8.89 2.79
N ALA A 34 -0.86 7.87 1.95
CA ALA A 34 -1.65 6.66 2.12
C ALA A 34 -0.73 5.45 1.87
N CYS A 35 -0.94 4.39 2.64
CA CYS A 35 -0.32 3.08 2.52
C CYS A 35 -1.36 2.09 1.99
N TYR A 36 -1.11 1.56 0.81
CA TYR A 36 -1.93 0.55 0.16
C TYR A 36 -1.21 -0.78 0.22
N VAL A 37 -1.84 -1.79 0.81
CA VAL A 37 -1.34 -3.16 0.83
C VAL A 37 -2.17 -3.99 -0.14
N SER A 38 -1.56 -4.40 -1.25
CA SER A 38 -2.17 -5.28 -2.24
C SER A 38 -1.80 -6.73 -1.93
N ASP A 39 -2.81 -7.56 -1.69
CA ASP A 39 -2.66 -8.97 -1.35
C ASP A 39 -3.20 -9.86 -2.47
N ASP A 40 -2.29 -10.46 -3.24
CA ASP A 40 -2.67 -11.44 -4.27
C ASP A 40 -3.13 -12.77 -3.65
N GLY A 41 -2.86 -13.03 -2.38
CA GLY A 41 -3.27 -14.26 -1.70
C GLY A 41 -4.72 -14.22 -1.23
N CYS A 42 -5.34 -13.04 -1.16
CA CYS A 42 -6.64 -12.81 -0.53
C CYS A 42 -6.74 -13.43 0.87
N SER A 43 -5.70 -13.26 1.68
CA SER A 43 -5.57 -13.95 2.95
C SER A 43 -6.28 -13.18 4.08
N PRO A 44 -7.28 -13.79 4.76
CA PRO A 44 -7.88 -13.18 5.95
C PRO A 44 -6.84 -12.95 7.06
N LEU A 45 -5.80 -13.78 7.11
CA LEU A 45 -4.70 -13.66 8.05
C LEU A 45 -3.83 -12.41 7.79
N THR A 46 -3.54 -12.10 6.52
CA THR A 46 -2.85 -10.85 6.16
C THR A 46 -3.70 -9.64 6.56
N TYR A 47 -5.01 -9.67 6.28
CA TYR A 47 -5.92 -8.60 6.69
C TYR A 47 -5.96 -8.43 8.22
N TYR A 48 -6.13 -9.53 8.98
CA TYR A 48 -6.06 -9.53 10.45
C TYR A 48 -4.76 -8.91 10.97
N SER A 49 -3.63 -9.32 10.39
CA SER A 49 -2.31 -8.83 10.79
C SER A 49 -2.16 -7.32 10.58
N LEU A 50 -2.74 -6.78 9.51
CA LEU A 50 -2.78 -5.33 9.27
C LEU A 50 -3.71 -4.59 10.23
N VAL A 51 -4.83 -5.20 10.63
CA VAL A 51 -5.71 -4.64 11.67
C VAL A 51 -4.99 -4.55 13.00
N GLU A 52 -4.31 -5.61 13.45
CA GLU A 52 -3.51 -5.56 14.68
C GLU A 52 -2.33 -4.60 14.55
N ALA A 53 -1.67 -4.55 13.39
CA ALA A 53 -0.62 -3.56 13.11
C ALA A 53 -1.13 -2.13 13.22
N SER A 54 -2.35 -1.83 12.77
CA SER A 54 -2.94 -0.49 12.89
C SER A 54 -3.15 -0.07 14.36
N LYS A 55 -3.43 -1.01 15.26
CA LYS A 55 -3.56 -0.75 16.69
C LYS A 55 -2.20 -0.41 17.29
N PHE A 56 -1.17 -1.19 16.96
CA PHE A 56 0.21 -0.92 17.39
C PHE A 56 0.77 0.38 16.79
N ALA A 57 0.42 0.71 15.53
CA ALA A 57 0.86 1.94 14.87
C ALA A 57 0.45 3.22 15.64
N LYS A 58 -0.69 3.20 16.35
CA LYS A 58 -1.12 4.30 17.24
C LYS A 58 -0.14 4.58 18.39
N LEU A 59 0.65 3.58 18.78
CA LEU A 59 1.67 3.70 19.82
C LEU A 59 3.05 3.95 19.19
N TRP A 60 3.37 3.19 18.15
CA TRP A 60 4.68 3.20 17.49
C TRP A 60 4.99 4.52 16.80
N VAL A 61 4.02 5.10 16.07
CA VAL A 61 4.26 6.33 15.30
C VAL A 61 4.54 7.54 16.19
N PRO A 62 3.77 7.81 17.27
CA PRO A 62 4.10 8.85 18.23
C PRO A 62 5.45 8.63 18.93
N PHE A 63 5.75 7.39 19.34
CA PHE A 63 7.05 7.04 19.94
C PHE A 63 8.21 7.36 18.99
N CYS A 64 8.06 6.95 17.73
CA CYS A 64 9.00 7.23 16.64
C CYS A 64 9.27 8.73 16.49
N LYS A 65 8.22 9.56 16.52
CA LYS A 65 8.32 11.02 16.42
C LYS A 65 8.95 11.63 17.67
N LYS A 66 8.46 11.28 18.87
CA LYS A 66 8.93 11.79 20.17
C LYS A 66 10.44 11.63 20.35
N TYR A 67 10.99 10.47 19.97
CA TYR A 67 12.40 10.16 20.16
C TYR A 67 13.25 10.20 18.88
N ASN A 68 12.71 10.72 17.77
CA ASN A 68 13.40 10.82 16.48
C ASN A 68 14.06 9.50 16.03
N ILE A 69 13.33 8.39 16.13
CA ILE A 69 13.85 7.04 15.86
C ILE A 69 14.15 6.86 14.37
N HIS A 70 15.40 6.73 13.95
CA HIS A 70 15.70 6.56 12.51
C HIS A 70 15.32 5.19 11.94
N VAL A 71 15.44 4.12 12.74
CA VAL A 71 15.08 2.76 12.31
C VAL A 71 13.59 2.53 12.59
N ARG A 72 12.77 2.79 11.58
CA ARG A 72 11.30 2.75 11.71
C ARG A 72 10.69 1.34 11.68
N ALA A 73 11.46 0.33 11.27
CA ALA A 73 11.04 -1.07 11.30
C ALA A 73 11.24 -1.67 12.70
N PRO A 74 10.16 -2.03 13.44
CA PRO A 74 10.26 -2.44 14.83
C PRO A 74 11.17 -3.64 15.08
N PHE A 75 11.06 -4.71 14.27
CA PHE A 75 11.92 -5.90 14.42
C PHE A 75 13.42 -5.55 14.40
N ARG A 76 13.78 -4.57 13.56
CA ARG A 76 15.16 -4.15 13.36
C ARG A 76 15.58 -3.18 14.46
N TYR A 77 14.69 -2.28 14.89
CA TYR A 77 14.93 -1.36 15.99
C TYR A 77 15.18 -2.09 17.31
N PHE A 78 14.29 -3.02 17.67
CA PHE A 78 14.36 -3.76 18.94
C PHE A 78 15.36 -4.92 18.94
N SER A 79 15.98 -5.22 17.80
CA SER A 79 17.11 -6.17 17.73
C SER A 79 18.38 -5.63 18.39
N ASN A 80 18.51 -4.31 18.52
CA ASN A 80 19.65 -3.67 19.17
C ASN A 80 19.41 -3.54 20.69
N ASN A 81 20.49 -3.65 21.47
CA ASN A 81 20.43 -3.58 22.94
C ASN A 81 20.34 -2.11 23.40
N PRO A 82 19.44 -1.73 24.34
CA PRO A 82 19.28 -0.34 24.75
C PRO A 82 20.55 0.28 25.38
N LEU A 83 21.49 -0.54 25.83
CA LEU A 83 22.79 -0.13 26.36
C LEU A 83 23.68 0.60 25.33
N THR A 84 23.37 0.54 24.03
CA THR A 84 24.08 1.31 23.01
C THR A 84 23.64 2.77 22.95
N PHE A 85 22.51 3.14 23.59
CA PHE A 85 22.04 4.53 23.68
C PHE A 85 22.64 5.21 24.92
N GLY A 86 23.95 5.38 24.94
CA GLY A 86 24.63 6.11 26.01
C GLY A 86 23.99 7.50 26.22
N GLY A 87 23.57 7.80 27.45
CA GLY A 87 22.99 9.11 27.81
C GLY A 87 21.47 9.26 27.69
N SER A 88 20.70 8.18 27.48
CA SER A 88 19.23 8.27 27.42
C SER A 88 18.56 8.51 28.78
N SER A 89 17.47 9.28 28.82
CA SER A 89 16.69 9.53 30.06
C SER A 89 16.02 8.26 30.62
N MET A 90 15.76 8.24 31.93
CA MET A 90 15.03 7.14 32.58
C MET A 90 13.60 6.98 32.01
N GLU A 91 12.95 8.08 31.64
CA GLU A 91 11.66 8.09 30.95
C GLU A 91 11.73 7.35 29.61
N PHE A 92 12.76 7.63 28.80
CA PHE A 92 12.96 6.93 27.53
C PHE A 92 13.15 5.43 27.75
N GLN A 93 13.93 5.02 28.75
CA GLN A 93 14.15 3.59 29.02
C GLN A 93 12.85 2.87 29.40
N GLN A 94 11.99 3.51 30.21
CA GLN A 94 10.69 2.96 30.58
C GLN A 94 9.76 2.86 29.36
N GLU A 95 9.66 3.92 28.55
CA GLU A 95 8.83 3.91 27.34
C GLU A 95 9.36 2.95 26.28
N TRP A 96 10.67 2.80 26.16
CA TRP A 96 11.31 1.85 25.24
C TRP A 96 10.96 0.42 25.61
N ASN A 97 11.09 0.04 26.90
CA ASN A 97 10.72 -1.30 27.37
C ASN A 97 9.24 -1.58 27.12
N ARG A 98 8.37 -0.62 27.48
CA ARG A 98 6.94 -0.73 27.21
C ARG A 98 6.66 -0.90 25.70
N MET A 99 7.29 -0.12 24.84
CA MET A 99 7.08 -0.21 23.39
C MET A 99 7.57 -1.54 22.82
N LYS A 100 8.68 -2.08 23.35
CA LYS A 100 9.17 -3.41 22.99
C LYS A 100 8.17 -4.49 23.38
N ASP A 101 7.60 -4.42 24.59
CA ASP A 101 6.59 -5.38 25.05
C ASP A 101 5.31 -5.34 24.18
N GLU A 102 4.86 -4.13 23.80
CA GLU A 102 3.73 -3.95 22.87
C GLU A 102 4.02 -4.55 21.48
N TYR A 103 5.24 -4.40 20.97
CA TYR A 103 5.66 -5.01 19.72
C TYR A 103 5.70 -6.55 19.82
N GLU A 104 6.22 -7.09 20.92
CA GLU A 104 6.25 -8.53 21.18
C GLU A 104 4.84 -9.11 21.30
N LEU A 105 3.91 -8.36 21.90
CA LEU A 105 2.49 -8.73 21.95
C LEU A 105 1.86 -8.78 20.55
N LEU A 106 2.12 -7.79 19.70
CA LEU A 106 1.70 -7.81 18.30
C LEU A 106 2.25 -9.05 17.57
N ARG A 107 3.55 -9.34 17.75
CA ARG A 107 4.21 -10.49 17.11
C ARG A 107 3.54 -11.80 17.50
N ARG A 108 3.32 -12.02 18.80
CA ARG A 108 2.65 -13.22 19.33
C ARG A 108 1.23 -13.37 18.79
N LYS A 109 0.42 -12.30 18.79
CA LYS A 109 -0.93 -12.34 18.22
C LYS A 109 -0.94 -12.81 16.76
N ILE A 110 0.01 -12.33 15.95
CA ILE A 110 0.14 -12.74 14.55
C ILE A 110 0.63 -14.19 14.45
N GLU A 111 1.61 -14.60 15.26
CA GLU A 111 2.12 -15.97 15.30
C GLU A 111 1.04 -16.98 15.72
N ASP A 112 0.28 -16.67 16.77
CA ASP A 112 -0.84 -17.47 17.27
C ASP A 112 -1.95 -17.57 16.19
N ALA A 113 -2.22 -16.46 15.50
CA ALA A 113 -3.15 -16.41 14.39
C ALA A 113 -2.74 -17.30 13.20
N VAL A 114 -1.44 -17.35 12.89
CA VAL A 114 -0.88 -18.25 11.85
C VAL A 114 -1.03 -19.71 12.27
N GLN A 115 -0.74 -20.03 13.53
CA GLN A 115 -0.73 -21.42 14.02
C GLN A 115 -2.14 -22.00 14.21
N ASN A 116 -3.07 -21.21 14.75
CA ASN A 116 -4.39 -21.71 15.12
C ASN A 116 -5.39 -21.79 13.96
N SER A 117 -5.03 -21.34 12.74
CA SER A 117 -5.89 -21.30 11.54
C SER A 117 -7.24 -20.56 11.72
N LEU A 118 -7.46 -19.90 12.87
CA LEU A 118 -8.79 -19.48 13.33
C LEU A 118 -8.79 -18.27 14.29
N PRO A 119 -8.03 -17.17 14.06
CA PRO A 119 -8.26 -15.93 14.82
C PRO A 119 -9.50 -15.16 14.30
N CYS A 120 -10.00 -15.52 13.11
CA CYS A 120 -11.08 -14.83 12.43
C CYS A 120 -12.26 -15.77 12.33
N ASP A 121 -13.18 -15.72 13.30
CA ASP A 121 -14.57 -16.07 12.96
C ASP A 121 -14.89 -15.23 11.72
N LEU A 122 -15.12 -15.89 10.57
CA LEU A 122 -15.34 -15.28 9.25
C LEU A 122 -16.73 -14.60 9.22
N THR A 123 -16.90 -13.68 10.15
CA THR A 123 -18.10 -12.95 10.53
C THR A 123 -17.71 -11.48 10.64
N GLY A 124 -18.69 -10.59 10.62
CA GLY A 124 -18.43 -9.14 10.63
C GLY A 124 -17.48 -8.72 9.51
N ASP A 125 -16.38 -8.05 9.88
CA ASP A 125 -15.40 -7.48 8.93
C ASP A 125 -14.68 -8.53 8.06
N PHE A 126 -14.73 -9.82 8.46
CA PHE A 126 -14.09 -10.93 7.75
C PHE A 126 -15.06 -11.75 6.88
N ALA A 127 -16.35 -11.43 6.87
CA ALA A 127 -17.37 -12.22 6.15
C ALA A 127 -17.10 -12.32 4.63
N GLU A 128 -16.47 -11.31 4.03
CA GLU A 128 -16.09 -11.30 2.61
C GLU A 128 -15.05 -12.36 2.24
N PHE A 129 -14.34 -12.92 3.22
CA PHE A 129 -13.33 -13.96 3.02
C PHE A 129 -13.89 -15.39 3.13
N LEU A 130 -15.14 -15.58 3.57
CA LEU A 130 -15.72 -16.90 3.90
C LEU A 130 -15.59 -17.94 2.77
N ASN A 131 -15.71 -17.49 1.52
CA ASN A 131 -15.63 -18.35 0.33
C ASN A 131 -14.52 -17.89 -0.64
N ALA A 132 -13.56 -17.11 -0.16
CA ALA A 132 -12.49 -16.59 -0.99
C ALA A 132 -11.39 -17.66 -1.15
N GLU A 133 -11.16 -18.10 -2.39
CA GLU A 133 -10.03 -18.94 -2.74
C GLU A 133 -8.95 -18.11 -3.42
N ARG A 134 -7.67 -18.46 -3.26
CA ARG A 134 -6.52 -17.73 -3.84
C ARG A 134 -6.62 -17.42 -5.34
N LYS A 135 -7.36 -18.23 -6.11
CA LYS A 135 -7.55 -18.07 -7.57
C LYS A 135 -8.99 -17.73 -7.96
N ASN A 136 -9.90 -17.64 -6.99
CA ASN A 136 -11.31 -17.43 -7.21
C ASN A 136 -11.91 -16.67 -6.02
N HIS A 137 -11.96 -15.35 -6.12
CA HIS A 137 -12.54 -14.49 -5.09
C HIS A 137 -12.94 -13.14 -5.70
N PRO A 138 -13.97 -12.47 -5.17
CA PRO A 138 -14.31 -11.12 -5.59
C PRO A 138 -13.22 -10.12 -5.18
N THR A 139 -13.29 -8.91 -5.72
CA THR A 139 -12.52 -7.78 -5.18
C THR A 139 -12.89 -7.58 -3.70
N ILE A 140 -11.88 -7.39 -2.85
CA ILE A 140 -12.04 -7.03 -1.43
C ILE A 140 -11.22 -5.77 -1.17
N ILE A 141 -11.86 -4.69 -0.73
CA ILE A 141 -11.18 -3.45 -0.36
C ILE A 141 -11.61 -3.07 1.05
N LYS A 142 -10.64 -2.93 1.97
CA LYS A 142 -10.90 -2.58 3.37
C LYS A 142 -10.07 -1.36 3.76
N VAL A 143 -10.73 -0.29 4.20
CA VAL A 143 -10.07 0.87 4.80
C VAL A 143 -9.86 0.59 6.28
N ILE A 144 -8.63 0.19 6.66
CA ILE A 144 -8.27 -0.19 8.03
C ILE A 144 -8.13 1.05 8.92
N TRP A 145 -7.52 2.10 8.38
CA TRP A 145 -7.33 3.36 9.09
C TRP A 145 -7.53 4.55 8.17
N GLU A 146 -8.33 5.51 8.62
CA GLU A 146 -8.56 6.76 7.92
C GLU A 146 -8.14 7.94 8.78
N ASN A 147 -7.12 8.67 8.33
CA ASN A 147 -6.66 9.88 9.02
C ASN A 147 -7.55 11.06 8.63
N LYS A 148 -8.77 11.13 9.19
CA LYS A 148 -9.78 12.15 8.86
C LYS A 148 -9.49 13.55 9.43
N ALA A 149 -8.60 13.67 10.42
CA ALA A 149 -8.54 14.86 11.27
C ALA A 149 -7.14 15.51 11.34
N GLY A 150 -6.19 15.11 10.50
CA GLY A 150 -4.84 15.69 10.52
C GLY A 150 -4.18 15.65 11.90
N LEU A 151 -4.57 14.67 12.73
CA LEU A 151 -4.10 14.57 14.11
C LEU A 151 -2.57 14.53 14.08
N PRO A 152 -1.87 15.36 14.88
CA PRO A 152 -0.41 15.44 14.87
C PRO A 152 0.24 14.08 15.15
N ASP A 153 -0.44 13.26 15.96
CA ASP A 153 -0.02 11.90 16.36
C ASP A 153 -0.62 10.79 15.48
N GLY A 154 -1.39 11.14 14.46
CA GLY A 154 -1.92 10.18 13.49
C GLY A 154 -0.83 9.60 12.59
N PHE A 155 -1.23 8.61 11.79
CA PHE A 155 -0.42 8.00 10.75
C PHE A 155 -1.17 7.97 9.40
N PRO A 156 -0.47 7.73 8.27
CA PRO A 156 -1.08 7.69 6.94
C PRO A 156 -2.30 6.77 6.84
N HIS A 157 -3.21 7.01 5.88
CA HIS A 157 -4.30 6.07 5.61
C HIS A 157 -3.75 4.67 5.38
N LEU A 158 -4.41 3.63 5.91
CA LEU A 158 -4.03 2.24 5.67
C LEU A 158 -5.20 1.52 5.00
N VAL A 159 -4.96 1.01 3.79
CA VAL A 159 -5.98 0.36 2.95
C VAL A 159 -5.46 -1.00 2.51
N TYR A 160 -6.26 -2.04 2.75
CA TYR A 160 -6.05 -3.37 2.23
C TYR A 160 -6.84 -3.54 0.92
N ILE A 161 -6.20 -4.15 -0.07
CA ILE A 161 -6.79 -4.41 -1.39
C ILE A 161 -6.44 -5.84 -1.80
N SER A 162 -7.45 -6.60 -2.19
CA SER A 162 -7.33 -7.86 -2.91
C SER A 162 -8.12 -7.73 -4.20
N ARG A 163 -7.45 -7.80 -5.35
CA ARG A 163 -8.09 -7.66 -6.67
C ARG A 163 -8.89 -8.90 -7.00
N GLU A 164 -10.00 -8.78 -7.71
CA GLU A 164 -10.78 -9.94 -8.12
C GLU A 164 -9.91 -10.95 -8.89
N LYS A 165 -10.11 -12.23 -8.56
CA LYS A 165 -9.54 -13.34 -9.32
C LYS A 165 -10.65 -14.27 -9.76
N GLN A 166 -10.58 -14.66 -11.03
CA GLN A 166 -11.47 -15.66 -11.61
C GLN A 166 -10.64 -16.70 -12.36
N PRO A 167 -10.97 -18.00 -12.25
CA PRO A 167 -10.21 -19.06 -12.93
C PRO A 167 -10.12 -18.90 -14.46
N LYS A 168 -11.11 -18.25 -15.09
CA LYS A 168 -11.20 -18.06 -16.55
C LYS A 168 -10.36 -16.89 -17.07
N HIS A 169 -9.92 -15.99 -16.19
CA HIS A 169 -9.17 -14.80 -16.58
C HIS A 169 -7.70 -14.95 -16.15
N PRO A 170 -6.73 -14.97 -17.09
CA PRO A 170 -5.32 -14.88 -16.72
C PRO A 170 -5.07 -13.62 -15.89
N HIS A 171 -4.22 -13.76 -14.86
CA HIS A 171 -3.81 -12.67 -14.00
C HIS A 171 -2.29 -12.58 -13.97
N HIS A 172 -1.80 -11.35 -14.05
CA HIS A 172 -0.42 -11.03 -13.75
C HIS A 172 -0.32 -10.72 -12.26
N TYR A 173 0.51 -11.46 -11.51
CA TYR A 173 0.68 -11.36 -10.05
C TYR A 173 1.16 -9.95 -9.60
N LYS A 174 2.39 -9.84 -9.06
CA LYS A 174 2.99 -8.55 -8.65
C LYS A 174 3.00 -7.52 -9.80
N ALA A 175 3.11 -7.98 -11.05
CA ALA A 175 3.03 -7.12 -12.22
C ALA A 175 1.63 -6.52 -12.45
N GLY A 176 0.54 -7.28 -12.27
CA GLY A 176 -0.82 -6.74 -12.38
C GLY A 176 -1.21 -5.90 -11.18
N ALA A 177 -0.71 -6.23 -9.98
CA ALA A 177 -0.93 -5.43 -8.78
C ALA A 177 -0.27 -4.05 -8.88
N MET A 178 0.83 -3.95 -9.63
CA MET A 178 1.60 -2.72 -9.76
C MET A 178 1.50 -2.05 -11.12
N ASN A 179 0.91 -2.68 -12.14
CA ASN A 179 0.89 -2.29 -13.57
C ASN A 179 1.79 -1.09 -13.85
N VAL A 180 3.09 -1.36 -13.87
CA VAL A 180 4.19 -0.41 -14.12
C VAL A 180 5.32 -1.23 -14.73
N LEU A 181 5.53 -1.07 -16.05
CA LEU A 181 6.71 -1.49 -16.80
C LEU A 181 7.39 -0.22 -17.31
N TYR A 182 8.66 -0.02 -16.96
CA TYR A 182 9.47 1.09 -17.46
C TYR A 182 10.47 0.57 -18.50
N MET A 183 10.41 1.09 -19.73
CA MET A 183 11.40 0.86 -20.79
C MET A 183 12.84 1.09 -20.32
N VAL A 184 13.69 0.17 -20.75
CA VAL A 184 15.10 -0.02 -20.38
C VAL A 184 15.98 0.93 -21.18
N HIS A 185 16.61 1.92 -20.55
CA HIS A 185 17.97 2.34 -20.93
C HIS A 185 18.73 2.87 -19.70
N GLY A 186 19.87 2.25 -19.41
CA GLY A 186 20.72 2.59 -18.27
C GLY A 186 22.19 2.32 -18.58
N ILE A 187 23.00 3.35 -18.48
CA ILE A 187 24.42 3.30 -18.13
C ILE A 187 24.59 4.48 -17.18
N ALA A 188 24.97 4.23 -15.94
CA ALA A 188 25.00 5.24 -14.88
C ALA A 188 25.79 6.49 -15.35
N GLY A 189 25.07 7.60 -15.56
CA GLY A 189 25.60 8.85 -16.09
C GLY A 189 24.81 9.47 -17.25
N ILE A 190 24.04 8.68 -18.02
CA ILE A 190 23.33 9.19 -19.24
C ILE A 190 21.81 9.28 -19.03
N GLN A 191 21.15 8.19 -18.61
CA GLN A 191 19.68 8.09 -18.53
C GLN A 191 19.15 7.64 -17.16
N GLY A 192 20.04 7.54 -16.16
CA GLY A 192 19.69 7.09 -14.81
C GLY A 192 19.79 5.57 -14.60
N PRO A 193 19.56 5.09 -13.36
CA PRO A 193 19.60 3.67 -13.03
C PRO A 193 18.36 2.93 -13.55
N PHE A 194 18.52 1.63 -13.82
CA PHE A 194 17.40 0.76 -14.15
C PHE A 194 16.40 0.63 -13.00
N TYR A 195 15.12 0.45 -13.34
CA TYR A 195 14.09 0.14 -12.34
C TYR A 195 14.34 -1.26 -11.76
N GLY A 196 14.76 -1.31 -10.49
CA GLY A 196 15.04 -2.55 -9.76
C GLY A 196 13.83 -3.18 -9.06
N GLY A 197 12.63 -2.63 -9.23
CA GLY A 197 11.40 -3.18 -8.63
C GLY A 197 11.05 -2.71 -7.21
N THR A 198 11.91 -1.93 -6.54
CA THR A 198 11.70 -1.47 -5.16
C THR A 198 12.35 -0.10 -4.90
N GLY A 199 11.87 0.63 -3.89
CA GLY A 199 12.49 1.87 -3.43
C GLY A 199 12.35 3.08 -4.37
N CYS A 200 11.35 3.07 -5.26
CA CYS A 200 11.19 4.12 -6.28
C CYS A 200 9.97 5.03 -6.01
N PHE A 201 10.12 6.31 -6.37
CA PHE A 201 9.02 7.27 -6.43
C PHE A 201 8.65 7.52 -7.89
N HIS A 202 7.41 7.22 -8.24
CA HIS A 202 6.91 7.36 -9.60
C HIS A 202 5.98 8.58 -9.72
N ARG A 203 6.14 9.35 -10.80
CA ARG A 203 5.21 10.43 -11.14
C ARG A 203 3.99 9.81 -11.83
N ARG A 204 2.78 10.09 -11.30
CA ARG A 204 1.52 9.60 -11.88
C ARG A 204 1.38 9.91 -13.37
N LYS A 205 1.79 11.11 -13.81
CA LYS A 205 1.77 11.49 -15.23
C LYS A 205 2.55 10.49 -16.11
N VAL A 206 3.71 10.03 -15.64
CA VAL A 206 4.56 9.09 -16.39
C VAL A 206 3.92 7.69 -16.40
N ILE A 207 3.33 7.23 -15.29
CA ILE A 207 2.57 5.97 -15.24
C ILE A 207 1.43 5.97 -16.26
N TYR A 208 0.80 7.13 -16.48
CA TYR A 208 -0.27 7.34 -17.46
C TYR A 208 0.24 7.48 -18.91
N SER A 209 1.51 7.15 -19.16
CA SER A 209 2.17 7.21 -20.46
C SER A 209 2.32 8.63 -21.01
N LEU A 210 2.41 9.64 -20.13
CA LEU A 210 2.83 10.97 -20.52
C LEU A 210 4.36 11.03 -20.59
N SER A 211 4.90 11.36 -21.77
CA SER A 211 6.34 11.62 -21.92
C SER A 211 6.77 12.79 -21.02
N PRO A 212 7.95 12.71 -20.37
CA PRO A 212 8.54 13.83 -19.63
C PRO A 212 8.61 15.14 -20.43
N ASP A 213 8.79 15.06 -21.76
CA ASP A 213 8.91 16.23 -22.64
C ASP A 213 7.57 16.96 -22.87
N ASN A 214 6.45 16.29 -22.61
CA ASN A 214 5.10 16.80 -22.87
C ASN A 214 4.35 17.22 -21.58
N VAL A 215 5.05 17.35 -20.45
CA VAL A 215 4.43 17.58 -19.13
C VAL A 215 3.73 18.94 -19.05
N ASP A 216 4.20 19.92 -19.82
CA ASP A 216 3.70 21.31 -19.82
C ASP A 216 2.75 21.64 -20.99
N SER A 217 2.57 20.70 -21.95
CA SER A 217 1.83 20.91 -23.20
C SER A 217 0.60 20.00 -23.34
N VAL A 218 -0.02 19.60 -22.23
CA VAL A 218 -1.22 18.76 -22.25
C VAL A 218 -2.42 19.59 -22.72
N ASN A 219 -2.72 19.57 -24.02
CA ASN A 219 -3.97 20.10 -24.55
C ASN A 219 -5.15 19.13 -24.28
N GLU A 220 -6.38 19.62 -24.37
CA GLU A 220 -7.58 18.83 -24.00
C GLU A 220 -7.76 17.59 -24.87
N LYS A 221 -7.49 17.72 -26.17
CA LYS A 221 -7.57 16.61 -27.13
C LYS A 221 -6.58 15.48 -26.82
N PHE A 222 -5.35 15.82 -26.45
CA PHE A 222 -4.32 14.86 -26.08
C PHE A 222 -4.64 14.17 -24.74
N ALA A 223 -5.23 14.90 -23.79
CA ALA A 223 -5.75 14.30 -22.57
C ALA A 223 -6.88 13.30 -22.87
N GLU A 224 -7.84 13.65 -23.74
CA GLU A 224 -8.91 12.74 -24.17
C GLU A 224 -8.36 11.47 -24.84
N ASP A 225 -7.36 11.60 -25.72
CA ASP A 225 -6.70 10.46 -26.37
C ASP A 225 -6.04 9.52 -25.34
N ILE A 226 -5.41 10.06 -24.30
CA ILE A 226 -4.83 9.26 -23.21
C ILE A 226 -5.95 8.59 -22.40
N LEU A 227 -6.98 9.35 -22.02
CA LEU A 227 -8.07 8.87 -21.17
C LEU A 227 -8.93 7.78 -21.84
N SER A 228 -9.08 7.83 -23.16
CA SER A 228 -9.76 6.78 -23.94
C SER A 228 -9.16 5.38 -23.71
N LYS A 229 -7.90 5.32 -23.28
CA LYS A 229 -7.15 4.07 -23.05
C LYS A 229 -7.36 3.47 -21.66
N PHE A 230 -7.97 4.21 -20.73
CA PHE A 230 -8.08 3.85 -19.31
C PHE A 230 -9.22 2.86 -19.02
N GLY A 231 -10.18 2.72 -19.94
CA GLY A 231 -11.33 1.82 -19.79
C GLY A 231 -12.62 2.53 -19.39
N SER A 232 -13.56 1.79 -18.81
CA SER A 232 -14.96 2.23 -18.65
C SER A 232 -15.24 3.04 -17.36
N SER A 233 -14.25 3.23 -16.48
CA SER A 233 -14.48 3.93 -15.21
C SER A 233 -14.38 5.45 -15.37
N LYS A 234 -15.52 6.14 -15.29
CA LYS A 234 -15.61 7.60 -15.38
C LYS A 234 -14.83 8.32 -14.28
N GLU A 235 -14.86 7.79 -13.07
CA GLU A 235 -14.14 8.36 -11.92
C GLU A 235 -12.62 8.20 -12.07
N LEU A 236 -12.15 7.05 -12.54
CA LEU A 236 -10.72 6.86 -12.84
C LEU A 236 -10.26 7.84 -13.93
N MET A 237 -11.03 7.95 -15.02
CA MET A 237 -10.71 8.90 -16.10
C MET A 237 -10.68 10.34 -15.60
N LYS A 238 -11.66 10.75 -14.79
CA LYS A 238 -11.70 12.09 -14.18
C LYS A 238 -10.48 12.33 -13.27
N SER A 239 -10.14 11.37 -12.43
CA SER A 239 -8.98 11.45 -11.53
C SER A 239 -7.65 11.51 -12.31
N ALA A 240 -7.52 10.70 -13.35
CA ALA A 240 -6.36 10.73 -14.25
C ALA A 240 -6.25 12.07 -14.99
N ALA A 241 -7.37 12.62 -15.48
CA ALA A 241 -7.41 13.93 -16.12
C ALA A 241 -6.92 15.04 -15.19
N HIS A 242 -7.37 15.03 -13.92
CA HIS A 242 -6.91 15.97 -12.91
C HIS A 242 -5.40 15.84 -12.66
N ALA A 243 -4.89 14.62 -12.52
CA ALA A 243 -3.47 14.36 -12.32
C ALA A 243 -2.61 14.80 -13.53
N LEU A 244 -3.08 14.58 -14.76
CA LEU A 244 -2.42 15.05 -15.98
C LEU A 244 -2.37 16.58 -16.05
N LYS A 245 -3.45 17.26 -15.66
CA LYS A 245 -3.53 18.72 -15.53
C LYS A 245 -2.76 19.28 -14.32
N GLY A 246 -2.11 18.43 -13.51
CA GLY A 246 -1.35 18.86 -12.34
C GLY A 246 -2.19 19.32 -11.15
N LYS A 247 -3.51 19.09 -11.18
CA LYS A 247 -4.39 19.39 -10.03
C LYS A 247 -4.17 18.36 -8.93
N ILE A 248 -3.87 18.84 -7.73
CA ILE A 248 -3.60 18.01 -6.55
C ILE A 248 -4.78 18.14 -5.59
N ASP A 249 -5.98 17.81 -6.06
CA ASP A 249 -7.11 17.68 -5.14
C ASP A 249 -7.24 16.19 -4.79
N PRO A 250 -6.74 15.73 -3.63
CA PRO A 250 -7.14 14.44 -3.12
C PRO A 250 -8.67 14.47 -2.95
N PRO A 251 -9.40 13.39 -3.31
CA PRO A 251 -10.81 13.32 -2.97
C PRO A 251 -10.97 13.55 -1.46
N ALA A 252 -11.86 14.45 -1.07
CA ALA A 252 -12.06 14.87 0.32
C ALA A 252 -12.41 13.70 1.28
N ASN A 253 -12.75 12.53 0.72
CA ASN A 253 -13.11 11.33 1.45
C ASN A 253 -12.81 10.08 0.58
N LEU A 254 -12.10 9.07 1.11
CA LEU A 254 -11.81 7.82 0.39
C LEU A 254 -13.11 7.09 -0.02
N TRP A 255 -14.16 7.22 0.79
CA TRP A 255 -15.44 6.54 0.57
C TRP A 255 -16.13 6.96 -0.72
N ASN A 256 -15.92 8.19 -1.18
CA ASN A 256 -16.55 8.70 -2.40
C ASN A 256 -16.05 7.99 -3.66
N SER A 257 -14.86 7.37 -3.61
CA SER A 257 -14.25 6.67 -4.75
C SER A 257 -14.23 5.15 -4.59
N ILE A 258 -14.84 4.60 -3.52
CA ILE A 258 -14.73 3.17 -3.23
C ILE A 258 -15.38 2.31 -4.32
N GLN A 259 -16.56 2.71 -4.84
CA GLN A 259 -17.25 1.99 -5.91
C GLN A 259 -16.43 1.95 -7.21
N ALA A 260 -15.78 3.06 -7.55
CA ALA A 260 -14.86 3.12 -8.68
C ALA A 260 -13.64 2.21 -8.45
N ALA A 261 -13.13 2.14 -7.22
CA ALA A 261 -12.03 1.23 -6.88
C ALA A 261 -12.44 -0.25 -7.04
N TYR A 262 -13.65 -0.63 -6.61
CA TYR A 262 -14.20 -1.98 -6.85
C TYR A 262 -14.32 -2.30 -8.34
N GLN A 263 -14.81 -1.35 -9.15
CA GLN A 263 -14.91 -1.50 -10.60
C GLN A 263 -13.54 -1.73 -11.25
N VAL A 264 -12.54 -0.92 -10.90
CA VAL A 264 -11.19 -0.95 -11.53
C VAL A 264 -10.38 -2.17 -11.07
N ALA A 265 -10.62 -2.68 -9.86
CA ALA A 265 -9.96 -3.88 -9.34
C ALA A 265 -10.58 -5.19 -9.85
N GLY A 266 -11.63 -5.11 -10.69
CA GLY A 266 -12.25 -6.27 -11.32
C GLY A 266 -11.33 -6.97 -12.31
N SER A 267 -11.41 -8.29 -12.35
CA SER A 267 -10.57 -9.18 -13.16
C SER A 267 -10.69 -8.90 -14.67
N ALA A 268 -11.88 -8.48 -15.11
CA ALA A 268 -12.17 -8.17 -16.50
C ALA A 268 -11.81 -6.72 -16.91
N TYR A 269 -11.43 -5.85 -15.95
CA TYR A 269 -11.33 -4.41 -16.23
C TYR A 269 -10.28 -4.07 -17.29
N GLU A 270 -9.15 -4.78 -17.27
CA GLU A 270 -8.05 -4.54 -18.20
C GLU A 270 -8.33 -5.08 -19.61
N TYR A 271 -9.29 -6.01 -19.78
CA TYR A 271 -9.59 -6.62 -21.07
C TYR A 271 -10.19 -5.60 -22.04
N GLY A 272 -9.57 -5.50 -23.22
CA GLY A 272 -9.99 -4.52 -24.23
C GLY A 272 -9.58 -3.08 -23.93
N THR A 273 -8.82 -2.84 -22.85
CA THR A 273 -8.20 -1.54 -22.56
C THR A 273 -6.74 -1.52 -23.03
N SER A 274 -6.04 -0.39 -22.84
CA SER A 274 -4.60 -0.37 -23.10
C SER A 274 -3.73 -0.51 -21.85
N TRP A 275 -4.30 -0.91 -20.70
CA TRP A 275 -3.52 -1.24 -19.50
C TRP A 275 -2.58 -2.41 -19.81
N GLY A 276 -1.32 -2.29 -19.37
CA GLY A 276 -0.29 -3.31 -19.64
C GLY A 276 0.16 -3.43 -21.09
N THR A 277 -0.29 -2.54 -21.99
CA THR A 277 0.22 -2.47 -23.38
C THR A 277 0.64 -1.07 -23.84
N LYS A 278 -0.16 -0.04 -23.54
CA LYS A 278 0.13 1.37 -23.88
C LYS A 278 0.00 2.32 -22.70
N VAL A 279 -0.76 1.93 -21.67
CA VAL A 279 -0.84 2.61 -20.38
C VAL A 279 -0.01 1.81 -19.41
N SER A 280 0.88 2.48 -18.69
CA SER A 280 1.78 1.91 -17.67
C SER A 280 2.85 0.92 -18.14
N SER A 281 2.83 0.50 -19.40
CA SER A 281 3.90 -0.25 -20.05
C SER A 281 4.19 0.34 -21.42
N GLN A 282 5.39 0.86 -21.58
CA GLN A 282 6.25 0.47 -22.69
C GLN A 282 7.55 0.06 -22.03
#